data_AF-A0A2G6C7F1-F1
#
_entry.id   AF-A0A2G6C7F1-F1
#
_cell.length_a   1.000
_cell.length_b   1.000
_cell.length_c   1.000
_cell.angle_alpha   90.00
_cell.angle_beta   90.00
_cell.angle_gamma   90.00
#
_symmetry.space_group_name_H-M   'P 1'
#
loop_
_entity.id
_entity.type
_entity.pdbx_description
1 polymer ?
#
loop_
_entity_poly.entity_id
_entity_poly.type
_entity_poly.pdbx_seq_one_letter_code
_entity_poly.pdbx_strand_id
1 'polypeptide(L)'
;MRKGLKEFHKLFAPLKDESKDQTANVGEILFTLYDTYGFPLEISVEEAYKNGIDLPKDWRQQFDAKMAEQRKRSQTAAKGAFKGGLGGQTMAHKRLHTANHLMYAALKKVVGEHVTQHGSNITEDRLRFDFNNDEKVTREQLDEVENLVNSWIEADLPVSYKECPTEEAFKLGAIGAFGDRYGDTVKVYQMGEGDQRASFEICGGPHVDHTGQLAQDDDGKPNGKRFKITKEGSSSAGIRRVKAVLQ
;
A
#
# COMPACT_ATOMS: atom_id res chain seq x y z
N MET A 1 -18.30 10.33 -2.73
CA MET A 1 -19.08 11.26 -3.59
C MET A 1 -19.45 12.57 -2.89
N ARG A 2 -20.39 12.63 -1.92
CA ARG A 2 -20.86 13.91 -1.31
C ARG A 2 -19.76 14.80 -0.70
N LYS A 3 -18.77 14.20 -0.03
CA LYS A 3 -17.64 14.95 0.55
C LYS A 3 -16.73 15.56 -0.52
N GLY A 4 -16.48 14.83 -1.61
CA GLY A 4 -15.66 15.30 -2.74
C GLY A 4 -16.27 16.52 -3.43
N LEU A 5 -17.58 16.50 -3.69
CA LEU A 5 -18.30 17.65 -4.27
C LEU A 5 -18.25 18.90 -3.38
N LYS A 6 -18.37 18.71 -2.06
CA LYS A 6 -18.28 19.81 -1.09
C LYS A 6 -16.88 20.46 -1.11
N GLU A 7 -15.82 19.64 -1.11
CA GLU A 7 -14.45 20.15 -1.17
C GLU A 7 -14.14 20.75 -2.55
N PHE A 8 -14.71 20.20 -3.64
CA PHE A 8 -14.63 20.80 -4.97
C PHE A 8 -15.15 22.25 -4.96
N HIS A 9 -16.39 22.47 -4.51
CA HIS A 9 -16.95 23.83 -4.44
C HIS A 9 -16.11 24.76 -3.56
N LYS A 10 -15.58 24.26 -2.44
CA LYS A 10 -14.76 25.05 -1.52
C LYS A 10 -13.42 25.47 -2.16
N LEU A 11 -12.74 24.55 -2.83
CA LEU A 11 -11.43 24.80 -3.44
C LEU A 11 -11.52 25.63 -4.71
N PHE A 12 -12.62 25.51 -5.47
CA PHE A 12 -12.86 26.29 -6.68
C PHE A 12 -13.60 27.61 -6.43
N ALA A 13 -14.21 27.83 -5.26
CA ALA A 13 -14.90 29.10 -4.93
C ALA A 13 -14.02 30.36 -5.12
N PRO A 14 -12.73 30.38 -4.71
CA PRO A 14 -11.87 31.55 -4.91
C PRO A 14 -11.55 31.85 -6.37
N LEU A 15 -11.71 30.87 -7.29
CA LEU A 15 -11.44 31.03 -8.71
C LEU A 15 -12.62 31.66 -9.47
N LYS A 16 -13.79 31.80 -8.84
CA LYS A 16 -14.94 32.51 -9.40
C LYS A 16 -14.83 34.04 -9.25
N ASP A 17 -13.81 34.52 -8.54
CA ASP A 17 -13.52 35.94 -8.35
C ASP A 17 -12.51 36.40 -9.41
N GLU A 18 -12.93 37.29 -10.31
CA GLU A 18 -12.10 37.83 -11.42
C GLU A 18 -10.90 38.67 -10.94
N SER A 19 -10.84 38.99 -9.63
CA SER A 19 -9.78 39.82 -9.04
C SER A 19 -8.50 39.09 -8.66
N LYS A 20 -8.45 37.75 -8.75
CA LYS A 20 -7.26 36.94 -8.46
C LYS A 20 -6.82 36.23 -9.72
N ASP A 21 -5.50 36.13 -9.92
CA ASP A 21 -4.90 35.41 -11.04
C ASP A 21 -5.41 33.96 -11.10
N GLN A 22 -6.43 33.72 -11.92
CA GLN A 22 -7.21 32.47 -12.00
C GLN A 22 -6.40 31.32 -12.61
N THR A 23 -5.19 31.60 -13.10
CA THR A 23 -4.41 30.65 -13.90
C THR A 23 -3.41 29.81 -13.09
N ALA A 24 -3.03 30.23 -11.89
CA ALA A 24 -1.74 29.76 -11.36
C ALA A 24 -1.71 28.33 -10.79
N ASN A 25 -2.83 27.71 -10.36
CA ASN A 25 -2.75 26.43 -9.61
C ASN A 25 -3.96 25.48 -9.77
N VAL A 26 -4.69 25.55 -10.88
CA VAL A 26 -5.87 24.69 -11.10
C VAL A 26 -5.50 23.20 -11.10
N GLY A 27 -4.36 22.83 -11.69
CA GLY A 27 -3.90 21.45 -11.67
C GLY A 27 -3.52 20.96 -10.27
N GLU A 28 -3.04 21.83 -9.39
CA GLU A 28 -2.76 21.50 -7.99
C GLU A 28 -4.04 21.31 -7.17
N ILE A 29 -5.09 22.09 -7.44
CA ILE A 29 -6.41 21.89 -6.82
C ILE A 29 -6.99 20.54 -7.25
N LEU A 30 -6.95 20.23 -8.55
CA LEU A 30 -7.40 18.95 -9.09
C LEU A 30 -6.59 17.78 -8.49
N PHE A 31 -5.27 17.95 -8.33
CA PHE A 31 -4.41 16.98 -7.66
C PHE A 31 -4.81 16.80 -6.20
N THR A 32 -5.11 17.87 -5.47
CA THR A 32 -5.56 17.79 -4.07
C THR A 32 -6.90 17.08 -3.94
N LEU A 33 -7.84 17.36 -4.84
CA LEU A 33 -9.12 16.65 -4.92
C LEU A 33 -8.92 15.16 -5.13
N TYR A 34 -8.06 14.78 -6.07
CA TYR A 34 -7.72 13.39 -6.36
C TYR A 34 -6.96 12.71 -5.22
N ASP A 35 -5.85 13.29 -4.75
CA ASP A 35 -4.93 12.65 -3.81
C ASP A 35 -5.45 12.67 -2.38
N THR A 36 -5.93 13.82 -1.91
CA THR A 36 -6.32 14.02 -0.50
C THR A 36 -7.77 13.63 -0.26
N TYR A 37 -8.67 14.04 -1.17
CA TYR A 37 -10.11 13.82 -1.01
C TYR A 37 -10.61 12.63 -1.82
N GLY A 38 -9.76 12.06 -2.70
CA GLY A 38 -10.12 10.91 -3.51
C GLY A 38 -11.24 11.18 -4.50
N PHE A 39 -11.46 12.44 -4.85
CA PHE A 39 -12.45 12.81 -5.84
C PHE A 39 -11.86 12.58 -7.24
N PRO A 40 -12.46 11.72 -8.08
CA PRO A 40 -11.85 11.35 -9.35
C PRO A 40 -11.55 12.57 -10.22
N LEU A 41 -10.44 12.51 -10.95
CA LEU A 41 -10.01 13.64 -11.79
C LEU A 41 -11.05 13.96 -12.85
N GLU A 42 -11.60 12.92 -13.49
CA GLU A 42 -12.57 13.01 -14.57
C GLU A 42 -13.83 13.73 -14.10
N ILE A 43 -14.33 13.37 -12.92
CA ILE A 43 -15.50 14.01 -12.31
C ILE A 43 -15.17 15.44 -11.87
N SER A 44 -13.96 15.68 -11.36
CA SER A 44 -13.53 17.03 -10.97
C SER A 44 -13.48 17.99 -12.17
N VAL A 45 -13.00 17.50 -13.31
CA VAL A 45 -12.95 18.25 -14.58
C VAL A 45 -14.36 18.48 -15.11
N GLU A 46 -15.21 17.46 -15.13
CA GLU A 46 -16.61 17.58 -15.55
C GLU A 46 -17.38 18.60 -14.71
N GLU A 47 -17.19 18.58 -13.38
CA GLU A 47 -17.85 19.49 -12.46
C GLU A 47 -17.38 20.95 -12.64
N ALA A 48 -16.11 21.18 -12.99
CA ALA A 48 -15.59 22.51 -13.31
C ALA A 48 -16.29 23.12 -14.52
N TYR A 49 -16.41 22.38 -15.62
CA TYR A 49 -17.12 22.85 -16.80
C TYR A 49 -18.61 23.09 -16.53
N LYS A 50 -19.27 22.22 -15.76
CA LYS A 50 -20.67 22.43 -15.34
C LYS A 50 -20.88 23.71 -14.53
N ASN A 51 -19.85 24.12 -13.78
CA ASN A 51 -19.87 25.33 -12.96
C ASN A 51 -19.39 26.59 -13.71
N GLY A 52 -19.16 26.50 -15.03
CA GLY A 52 -18.69 27.61 -15.86
C GLY A 52 -17.23 28.00 -15.62
N ILE A 53 -16.41 27.07 -15.11
CA ILE A 53 -14.99 27.31 -14.84
C ILE A 53 -14.19 26.74 -16.02
N ASP A 54 -13.59 27.63 -16.80
CA ASP A 54 -12.66 27.23 -17.86
C ASP A 54 -11.32 26.84 -17.25
N LEU A 55 -10.89 25.61 -17.54
CA LEU A 55 -9.61 25.12 -17.07
C LEU A 55 -8.46 25.66 -17.96
N PRO A 56 -7.40 26.25 -17.39
CA PRO A 56 -6.23 26.74 -18.13
C PRO A 56 -5.58 25.64 -18.96
N LYS A 57 -5.04 25.94 -20.15
CA LYS A 57 -4.48 24.93 -21.06
C LYS A 57 -3.40 24.02 -20.43
N ASP A 58 -2.70 24.52 -19.43
CA ASP A 58 -1.62 23.85 -18.71
C ASP A 58 -2.07 23.13 -17.42
N TRP A 59 -3.37 23.14 -17.07
CA TRP A 59 -3.89 22.49 -15.85
C TRP A 59 -3.45 21.03 -15.75
N ARG A 60 -3.42 20.32 -16.89
CA ARG A 60 -3.03 18.91 -16.96
C ARG A 60 -1.54 18.73 -16.66
N GLN A 61 -0.71 19.61 -17.19
CA GLN A 61 0.73 19.61 -16.95
C GLN A 61 1.05 19.91 -15.47
N GLN A 62 0.33 20.85 -14.86
CA GLN A 62 0.41 21.14 -13.42
C GLN A 62 0.01 19.91 -12.57
N PHE A 63 -1.09 19.23 -12.91
CA PHE A 63 -1.53 18.01 -12.22
C PHE A 63 -0.47 16.90 -12.33
N ASP A 64 0.02 16.65 -13.55
CA ASP A 64 1.01 15.59 -13.81
C ASP A 64 2.34 15.89 -13.11
N ALA A 65 2.73 17.17 -13.00
CA ALA A 65 3.89 17.59 -12.22
C ALA A 65 3.74 17.24 -10.73
N LYS A 66 2.56 17.48 -10.12
CA LYS A 66 2.29 17.11 -8.71
C LYS A 66 2.27 15.58 -8.52
N MET A 67 1.70 14.82 -9.45
CA MET A 67 1.79 13.36 -9.46
C MET A 67 3.25 12.89 -9.54
N ALA A 68 4.07 13.52 -10.38
CA ALA A 68 5.49 13.20 -10.52
C ALA A 68 6.28 13.56 -9.25
N GLU A 69 6.00 14.70 -8.61
CA GLU A 69 6.57 15.07 -7.31
C GLU A 69 6.20 14.07 -6.22
N GLN A 70 4.94 13.69 -6.12
CA GLN A 70 4.46 12.69 -5.16
C GLN A 70 5.15 11.33 -5.38
N ARG A 71 5.27 10.90 -6.64
CA ARG A 71 6.03 9.71 -7.03
C ARG A 71 7.51 9.84 -6.65
N LYS A 72 8.15 10.97 -6.92
CA LYS A 72 9.55 11.23 -6.55
C LYS A 72 9.76 11.21 -5.04
N ARG A 73 8.90 11.84 -4.25
CA ARG A 73 8.94 11.78 -2.77
C ARG A 73 8.80 10.35 -2.26
N SER A 74 7.96 9.55 -2.92
CA SER A 74 7.81 8.12 -2.62
C SER A 74 9.03 7.29 -3.05
N GLN A 75 9.71 7.68 -4.13
CA GLN A 75 10.92 7.02 -4.66
C GLN A 75 12.21 7.42 -3.94
N THR A 76 12.35 8.64 -3.41
CA THR A 76 13.54 9.05 -2.65
C THR A 76 13.63 8.34 -1.30
N ALA A 77 12.50 7.90 -0.74
CA ALA A 77 12.47 6.96 0.38
C ALA A 77 12.89 5.51 -0.01
N ALA A 78 12.94 5.20 -1.31
CA ALA A 78 13.29 3.88 -1.86
C ALA A 78 14.65 3.86 -2.59
N LYS A 79 15.39 4.98 -2.65
CA LYS A 79 16.72 5.05 -3.29
C LYS A 79 17.80 4.45 -2.38
N GLY A 80 17.77 3.13 -2.31
CA GLY A 80 18.79 2.24 -1.74
C GLY A 80 18.44 0.76 -1.97
N ALA A 81 17.49 0.49 -2.85
CA ALA A 81 16.73 -0.73 -2.85
C ALA A 81 16.83 -1.49 -4.17
N PHE A 82 16.85 -2.82 -4.03
CA PHE A 82 16.90 -3.84 -5.08
C PHE A 82 15.81 -3.66 -6.15
N LYS A 83 15.75 -4.54 -7.15
CA LYS A 83 14.76 -4.57 -8.27
C LYS A 83 13.25 -4.54 -7.88
N GLY A 84 12.90 -4.32 -6.61
CA GLY A 84 11.54 -4.13 -6.10
C GLY A 84 11.38 -2.99 -5.07
N GLY A 85 12.33 -2.07 -4.90
CA GLY A 85 12.15 -0.93 -3.98
C GLY A 85 12.24 -1.26 -2.48
N LEU A 86 12.63 -2.49 -2.15
CA LEU A 86 12.92 -2.97 -0.79
C LEU A 86 14.42 -2.80 -0.48
N GLY A 87 14.74 -1.83 0.36
CA GLY A 87 16.10 -1.55 0.82
C GLY A 87 16.28 -2.03 2.25
N GLY A 88 17.26 -2.91 2.48
CA GLY A 88 17.65 -3.40 3.81
C GLY A 88 17.95 -4.89 3.80
N GLN A 89 19.19 -5.29 4.11
CA GLN A 89 19.58 -6.70 4.32
C GLN A 89 19.56 -7.10 5.79
N THR A 90 19.24 -6.16 6.68
CA THR A 90 19.20 -6.39 8.11
C THR A 90 18.08 -7.35 8.49
N MET A 91 18.27 -8.07 9.60
CA MET A 91 17.23 -8.96 10.13
C MET A 91 15.96 -8.19 10.48
N ALA A 92 16.06 -6.94 10.96
CA ALA A 92 14.90 -6.08 11.19
C ALA A 92 14.07 -5.87 9.91
N HIS A 93 14.71 -5.58 8.78
CA HIS A 93 14.02 -5.43 7.50
C HIS A 93 13.37 -6.74 7.05
N LYS A 94 14.08 -7.87 7.12
CA LYS A 94 13.54 -9.21 6.78
C LYS A 94 12.32 -9.58 7.60
N ARG A 95 12.35 -9.31 8.92
CA ARG A 95 11.24 -9.55 9.85
C ARG A 95 10.01 -8.74 9.46
N LEU A 96 10.16 -7.42 9.26
CA LEU A 96 9.03 -6.55 8.89
C LEU A 96 8.54 -6.79 7.47
N HIS A 97 9.42 -7.19 6.55
CA HIS A 97 9.02 -7.55 5.20
C HIS A 97 8.20 -8.85 5.19
N THR A 98 8.57 -9.85 5.98
CA THR A 98 7.76 -11.06 6.15
C THR A 98 6.45 -10.75 6.87
N ALA A 99 6.47 -9.90 7.89
CA ALA A 99 5.26 -9.43 8.57
C ALA A 99 4.29 -8.73 7.61
N ASN A 100 4.79 -7.99 6.62
CA ASN A 100 3.97 -7.36 5.58
C ASN A 100 3.16 -8.40 4.78
N HIS A 101 3.76 -9.52 4.36
CA HIS A 101 3.06 -10.57 3.60
C HIS A 101 2.06 -11.33 4.46
N LEU A 102 2.42 -11.68 5.70
CA LEU A 102 1.47 -12.28 6.64
C LEU A 102 0.28 -11.34 6.87
N MET A 103 0.52 -10.05 7.11
CA MET A 103 -0.55 -9.07 7.27
C MET A 103 -1.41 -8.94 6.01
N TYR A 104 -0.82 -8.93 4.80
CA TYR A 104 -1.60 -8.85 3.56
C TYR A 104 -2.51 -10.07 3.39
N ALA A 105 -1.98 -11.28 3.59
CA ALA A 105 -2.78 -12.49 3.57
C ALA A 105 -3.90 -12.48 4.63
N ALA A 106 -3.62 -11.99 5.84
CA ALA A 106 -4.62 -11.84 6.89
C ALA A 106 -5.70 -10.80 6.52
N LEU A 107 -5.32 -9.66 5.93
CA LEU A 107 -6.27 -8.66 5.44
C LEU A 107 -7.21 -9.25 4.39
N LYS A 108 -6.72 -10.05 3.44
CA LYS A 108 -7.57 -10.72 2.45
C LYS A 108 -8.57 -11.69 3.10
N LYS A 109 -8.12 -12.45 4.10
CA LYS A 109 -8.98 -13.40 4.84
C LYS A 109 -10.07 -12.72 5.68
N VAL A 110 -9.72 -11.63 6.36
CA VAL A 110 -10.61 -10.97 7.35
C VAL A 110 -11.44 -9.83 6.75
N VAL A 111 -10.84 -9.00 5.90
CA VAL A 111 -11.52 -7.84 5.28
C VAL A 111 -12.19 -8.24 3.98
N GLY A 112 -11.57 -9.12 3.20
CA GLY A 112 -12.16 -9.71 2.00
C GLY A 112 -11.16 -9.88 0.85
N GLU A 113 -11.47 -10.81 -0.04
CA GLU A 113 -10.62 -11.17 -1.17
C GLU A 113 -10.39 -10.03 -2.19
N HIS A 114 -11.24 -9.00 -2.18
CA HIS A 114 -11.08 -7.80 -3.03
C HIS A 114 -9.87 -6.95 -2.63
N VAL A 115 -9.36 -7.11 -1.40
CA VAL A 115 -8.20 -6.38 -0.91
C VAL A 115 -6.99 -6.70 -1.77
N THR A 116 -6.42 -5.65 -2.36
CA THR A 116 -5.29 -5.62 -3.27
C THR A 116 -4.34 -4.51 -2.84
N GLN A 117 -3.04 -4.78 -2.88
CA GLN A 117 -2.02 -3.81 -2.52
C GLN A 117 -1.98 -2.64 -3.53
N HIS A 118 -1.97 -1.41 -3.01
CA HIS A 118 -1.77 -0.17 -3.76
C HIS A 118 -0.47 0.55 -3.40
N GLY A 119 0.21 0.14 -2.33
CA GLY A 119 1.51 0.68 -1.94
C GLY A 119 2.06 -0.02 -0.70
N SER A 120 3.39 -0.08 -0.58
CA SER A 120 4.04 -0.52 0.65
C SER A 120 5.33 0.26 0.89
N ASN A 121 5.67 0.49 2.15
CA ASN A 121 6.95 1.03 2.58
C ASN A 121 7.36 0.36 3.88
N ILE A 122 8.50 -0.33 3.86
CA ILE A 122 9.05 -1.07 4.98
C ILE A 122 10.38 -0.42 5.35
N THR A 123 10.52 -0.06 6.63
CA THR A 123 11.78 0.38 7.25
C THR A 123 12.18 -0.63 8.33
N GLU A 124 13.27 -0.38 9.06
CA GLU A 124 13.69 -1.27 10.15
C GLU A 124 12.79 -1.14 11.40
N ASP A 125 12.09 -0.02 11.55
CA ASP A 125 11.24 0.27 12.70
C ASP A 125 9.75 0.01 12.48
N ARG A 126 9.29 0.08 11.22
CA ARG A 126 7.85 0.00 10.89
C ARG A 126 7.60 -0.45 9.46
N LEU A 127 6.38 -0.93 9.24
CA LEU A 127 5.81 -1.09 7.90
C LEU A 127 4.57 -0.21 7.71
N ARG A 128 4.34 0.19 6.47
CA ARG A 128 3.15 0.90 5.99
C ARG A 128 2.63 0.16 4.77
N PHE A 129 1.34 -0.18 4.77
CA PHE A 129 0.71 -0.90 3.69
C PHE A 129 -0.59 -0.22 3.28
N ASP A 130 -0.72 0.01 1.99
CA ASP A 130 -1.84 0.71 1.37
C ASP A 130 -2.60 -0.29 0.51
N PHE A 131 -3.92 -0.33 0.63
CA PHE A 131 -4.78 -1.29 -0.07
C PHE A 131 -6.14 -0.70 -0.40
N ASN A 132 -6.82 -1.25 -1.40
CA ASN A 132 -8.19 -0.84 -1.72
C ASN A 132 -9.18 -1.40 -0.69
N ASN A 133 -10.00 -0.51 -0.13
CA ASN A 133 -11.20 -0.82 0.61
C ASN A 133 -12.00 0.49 0.79
N ASP A 134 -13.27 0.49 0.40
CA ASP A 134 -14.09 1.71 0.48
C ASP A 134 -14.44 2.07 1.92
N GLU A 135 -14.65 1.05 2.75
CA GLU A 135 -15.12 1.22 4.12
C GLU A 135 -13.99 1.25 5.14
N LYS A 136 -14.33 1.74 6.33
CA LYS A 136 -13.41 1.65 7.44
C LYS A 136 -13.26 0.19 7.89
N VAL A 137 -12.03 -0.31 7.95
CA VAL A 137 -11.71 -1.57 8.62
C VAL A 137 -12.02 -1.38 10.10
N THR A 138 -12.92 -2.21 10.61
CA THR A 138 -13.42 -2.14 11.99
C THR A 138 -12.33 -2.50 12.98
N ARG A 139 -12.50 -2.14 14.25
CA ARG A 139 -11.49 -2.47 15.28
C ARG A 139 -11.39 -3.99 15.44
N GLU A 140 -12.53 -4.66 15.38
CA GLU A 140 -12.70 -6.09 15.50
C GLU A 140 -11.96 -6.82 14.36
N GLN A 141 -12.10 -6.36 13.11
CA GLN A 141 -11.34 -6.89 11.99
C GLN A 141 -9.83 -6.65 12.14
N LEU A 142 -9.41 -5.48 12.62
CA LEU A 142 -7.99 -5.22 12.86
C LEU A 142 -7.42 -6.14 13.95
N ASP A 143 -8.18 -6.39 15.02
CA ASP A 143 -7.78 -7.31 16.09
C ASP A 143 -7.71 -8.75 15.57
N GLU A 144 -8.64 -9.17 14.70
CA GLU A 144 -8.60 -10.48 14.05
C GLU A 144 -7.39 -10.63 13.11
N VAL A 145 -7.07 -9.59 12.32
CA VAL A 145 -5.84 -9.56 11.50
C VAL A 145 -4.59 -9.69 12.36
N GLU A 146 -4.49 -8.93 13.46
CA GLU A 146 -3.38 -9.05 14.41
C GLU A 146 -3.28 -10.45 15.01
N ASN A 147 -4.39 -11.03 15.44
CA ASN A 147 -4.44 -12.37 16.02
C ASN A 147 -3.99 -13.44 15.02
N LEU A 148 -4.45 -13.36 13.78
CA LEU A 148 -4.09 -14.31 12.74
C LEU A 148 -2.60 -14.24 12.40
N VAL A 149 -2.05 -13.04 12.21
CA VAL A 149 -0.60 -12.87 11.97
C VAL A 149 0.22 -13.41 13.13
N ASN A 150 -0.16 -13.08 14.37
CA ASN A 150 0.56 -13.57 15.54
C ASN A 150 0.44 -15.10 15.71
N SER A 151 -0.68 -15.71 15.34
CA SER A 151 -0.83 -17.17 15.35
C SER A 151 0.11 -17.86 14.36
N TRP A 152 0.37 -17.25 13.20
CA TRP A 152 1.33 -17.78 12.24
C TRP A 152 2.77 -17.61 12.71
N ILE A 153 3.09 -16.50 13.38
CA ILE A 153 4.40 -16.30 14.02
C ILE A 153 4.64 -17.37 15.11
N GLU A 154 3.63 -17.63 15.94
CA GLU A 154 3.70 -18.65 17.00
C GLU A 154 3.81 -20.07 16.44
N ALA A 155 3.14 -20.35 15.32
CA ALA A 155 3.24 -21.64 14.62
C ALA A 155 4.60 -21.89 13.95
N ASP A 156 5.46 -20.87 13.90
CA ASP A 156 6.82 -20.93 13.35
C ASP A 156 6.91 -21.55 11.95
N LEU A 157 6.03 -21.10 11.06
CA LEU A 157 5.91 -21.61 9.71
C LEU A 157 7.21 -21.44 8.91
N PRO A 158 7.64 -22.45 8.13
CA PRO A 158 8.81 -22.32 7.25
C PRO A 158 8.56 -21.28 6.15
N VAL A 159 9.60 -20.56 5.75
CA VAL A 159 9.57 -19.64 4.61
C VAL A 159 10.45 -20.19 3.51
N SER A 160 9.87 -20.38 2.33
CA SER A 160 10.58 -20.89 1.15
C SER A 160 10.28 -20.03 -0.07
N TYR A 161 11.04 -20.21 -1.13
CA TYR A 161 10.74 -19.60 -2.42
C TYR A 161 11.08 -20.52 -3.58
N LYS A 162 10.47 -20.23 -4.73
CA LYS A 162 10.87 -20.80 -6.01
C LYS A 162 10.86 -19.74 -7.11
N GLU A 163 11.70 -19.93 -8.11
CA GLU A 163 11.64 -19.17 -9.35
C GLU A 163 10.86 -19.97 -10.39
N CYS A 164 9.88 -19.34 -11.03
CA CYS A 164 9.06 -19.98 -12.06
C CYS A 164 8.53 -18.94 -13.06
N PRO A 165 8.05 -19.38 -14.22
CA PRO A 165 7.39 -18.48 -15.17
C PRO A 165 6.22 -17.74 -14.52
N THR A 166 6.07 -16.45 -14.84
CA THR A 166 5.05 -15.57 -14.25
C THR A 166 3.63 -16.11 -14.43
N GLU A 167 3.31 -16.63 -15.61
CA GLU A 167 2.00 -17.24 -15.85
C GLU A 167 1.76 -18.48 -14.98
N GLU A 168 2.79 -19.28 -14.74
CA GLU A 168 2.70 -20.47 -13.88
C GLU A 168 2.50 -20.07 -12.42
N ALA A 169 3.22 -19.05 -11.95
CA ALA A 169 3.04 -18.50 -10.60
C ALA A 169 1.57 -18.13 -10.34
N PHE A 170 0.94 -17.40 -11.26
CA PHE A 170 -0.49 -17.05 -11.14
C PHE A 170 -1.41 -18.26 -11.22
N LYS A 171 -1.14 -19.24 -12.10
CA LYS A 171 -1.91 -20.50 -12.17
C LYS A 171 -1.86 -21.30 -10.86
N LEU A 172 -0.75 -21.21 -10.13
CA LEU A 172 -0.58 -21.83 -8.81
C LEU A 172 -1.22 -21.02 -7.67
N GLY A 173 -1.84 -19.88 -7.98
CA GLY A 173 -2.51 -19.01 -7.02
C GLY A 173 -1.59 -18.02 -6.33
N ALA A 174 -0.40 -17.74 -6.88
CA ALA A 174 0.47 -16.70 -6.32
C ALA A 174 -0.19 -15.33 -6.46
N ILE A 175 -0.23 -14.57 -5.37
CA ILE A 175 -0.75 -13.21 -5.38
C ILE A 175 0.37 -12.27 -5.85
N GLY A 176 0.06 -11.42 -6.83
CA GLY A 176 0.97 -10.40 -7.33
C GLY A 176 0.21 -9.09 -7.56
N ALA A 177 0.64 -8.02 -6.90
CA ALA A 177 -0.04 -6.72 -6.96
C ALA A 177 0.26 -5.92 -8.24
N PHE A 178 1.29 -6.31 -8.99
CA PHE A 178 1.86 -5.48 -10.05
C PHE A 178 1.81 -6.09 -11.47
N GLY A 179 1.08 -7.20 -11.66
CA GLY A 179 0.71 -7.80 -12.95
C GLY A 179 1.72 -7.56 -14.08
N ASP A 180 1.35 -6.68 -15.03
CA ASP A 180 2.09 -6.32 -16.24
C ASP A 180 3.53 -5.80 -16.02
N ARG A 181 3.94 -5.57 -14.78
CA ARG A 181 5.30 -5.15 -14.42
C ARG A 181 6.24 -6.32 -14.13
N TYR A 182 5.72 -7.55 -14.07
CA TYR A 182 6.55 -8.74 -13.90
C TYR A 182 7.20 -9.14 -15.24
N GLY A 183 8.45 -9.61 -15.18
CA GLY A 183 9.13 -10.20 -16.34
C GLY A 183 8.67 -11.63 -16.62
N ASP A 184 9.37 -12.34 -17.50
CA ASP A 184 9.00 -13.73 -17.86
C ASP A 184 9.10 -14.71 -16.68
N THR A 185 10.07 -14.47 -15.78
CA THR A 185 10.32 -15.29 -14.58
C THR A 185 10.19 -14.43 -13.33
N VAL A 186 9.53 -14.99 -12.31
CA VAL A 186 9.33 -14.35 -11.01
C VAL A 186 9.77 -15.26 -9.88
N LYS A 187 10.14 -14.63 -8.77
CA LYS A 187 10.37 -15.29 -7.49
C LYS A 187 9.08 -15.28 -6.68
N VAL A 188 8.62 -16.46 -6.27
CA VAL A 188 7.41 -16.64 -5.47
C VAL A 188 7.83 -17.12 -4.10
N TYR A 189 7.49 -16.37 -3.05
CA TYR A 189 7.69 -16.77 -1.66
C TYR A 189 6.44 -17.44 -1.12
N GLN A 190 6.66 -18.40 -0.24
CA GLN A 190 5.64 -19.13 0.49
C GLN A 190 5.97 -19.10 1.98
N MET A 191 4.97 -18.82 2.81
CA MET A 191 5.06 -18.92 4.27
C MET A 191 4.08 -20.02 4.73
N GLY A 192 4.63 -21.12 5.25
CA GLY A 192 3.88 -22.34 5.58
C GLY A 192 3.70 -23.27 4.38
N GLU A 193 3.16 -24.46 4.61
CA GLU A 193 2.96 -25.51 3.60
C GLU A 193 1.61 -26.19 3.77
N GLY A 194 1.12 -26.83 2.70
CA GLY A 194 -0.16 -27.55 2.72
C GLY A 194 -1.31 -26.70 3.26
N ASP A 195 -2.06 -27.25 4.21
CA ASP A 195 -3.20 -26.59 4.85
C ASP A 195 -2.79 -25.43 5.78
N GLN A 196 -1.51 -25.34 6.14
CA GLN A 196 -0.96 -24.28 6.98
C GLN A 196 -0.32 -23.14 6.16
N ARG A 197 -0.48 -23.13 4.84
CA ARG A 197 0.06 -22.06 4.00
C ARG A 197 -0.64 -20.73 4.30
N ALA A 198 0.10 -19.83 4.95
CA ALA A 198 -0.38 -18.52 5.35
C ALA A 198 -0.37 -17.53 4.17
N SER A 199 0.73 -17.49 3.41
CA SER A 199 0.93 -16.57 2.28
C SER A 199 1.65 -17.27 1.12
N PHE A 200 1.33 -16.84 -0.11
CA PHE A 200 1.93 -17.32 -1.35
C PHE A 200 1.95 -16.16 -2.37
N GLU A 201 3.09 -15.50 -2.51
CA GLU A 201 3.16 -14.16 -3.12
C GLU A 201 4.40 -13.99 -4.02
N ILE A 202 4.23 -13.27 -5.12
CA ILE A 202 5.36 -12.84 -5.96
C ILE A 202 6.12 -11.74 -5.24
N CYS A 203 7.36 -12.02 -4.85
CA CYS A 203 8.21 -11.06 -4.14
C CYS A 203 9.70 -11.25 -4.46
N GLY A 204 10.40 -10.13 -4.68
CA GLY A 204 11.84 -10.10 -4.97
C GLY A 204 12.71 -9.68 -3.78
N GLY A 205 12.13 -9.41 -2.62
CA GLY A 205 12.87 -8.94 -1.45
C GLY A 205 13.36 -10.06 -0.52
N PRO A 206 14.11 -9.70 0.53
CA PRO A 206 14.64 -10.66 1.49
C PRO A 206 13.60 -10.98 2.56
N HIS A 207 13.56 -12.24 3.02
CA HIS A 207 12.67 -12.72 4.08
C HIS A 207 13.45 -13.39 5.21
N VAL A 208 12.77 -13.62 6.32
CA VAL A 208 13.23 -14.56 7.35
C VAL A 208 13.12 -16.00 6.84
N ASP A 209 13.81 -16.92 7.50
CA ASP A 209 13.80 -18.34 7.10
C ASP A 209 12.56 -19.07 7.66
N HIS A 210 12.02 -18.59 8.77
CA HIS A 210 10.81 -19.10 9.41
C HIS A 210 10.12 -17.95 10.16
N THR A 211 8.79 -18.01 10.26
CA THR A 211 7.97 -16.88 10.74
C THR A 211 8.18 -16.58 12.23
N GLY A 212 8.65 -17.53 13.04
CA GLY A 212 8.99 -17.32 14.45
C GLY A 212 10.17 -16.37 14.65
N GLN A 213 11.03 -16.16 13.64
CA GLN A 213 12.11 -15.16 13.70
C GLN A 213 11.58 -13.73 13.92
N LEU A 214 10.30 -13.46 13.64
CA LEU A 214 9.67 -12.16 13.93
C LEU A 214 9.58 -11.86 15.43
N ALA A 215 9.58 -12.89 16.27
CA ALA A 215 9.52 -12.81 17.73
C ALA A 215 10.83 -13.28 18.39
N GLN A 216 11.95 -13.22 17.66
CA GLN A 216 13.29 -13.61 18.13
C GLN A 216 14.30 -12.47 17.95
N ASP A 217 15.32 -12.45 18.80
CA ASP A 217 16.53 -11.66 18.60
C ASP A 217 17.44 -12.29 17.55
N ASP A 218 18.53 -11.61 17.18
CA ASP A 218 19.45 -12.08 16.14
C ASP A 218 20.24 -13.33 16.56
N ASP A 219 20.27 -13.65 17.86
CA ASP A 219 20.82 -14.90 18.40
C ASP A 219 19.79 -16.05 18.48
N GLY A 220 18.57 -15.82 17.98
CA GLY A 220 17.49 -16.81 17.92
C GLY A 220 16.68 -16.94 19.23
N LYS A 221 17.01 -16.20 20.29
CA LYS A 221 16.22 -16.25 21.53
C LYS A 221 14.89 -15.51 21.37
N PRO A 222 13.79 -16.01 21.95
CA PRO A 222 12.53 -15.28 21.98
C PRO A 222 12.68 -13.91 22.65
N ASN A 223 12.13 -12.87 22.03
CA ASN A 223 12.17 -11.49 22.55
C ASN A 223 10.81 -10.96 22.96
N GLY A 224 9.77 -11.80 22.90
CA GLY A 224 8.40 -11.45 23.32
C GLY A 224 7.69 -10.45 22.41
N LYS A 225 8.33 -9.99 21.32
CA LYS A 225 7.71 -9.07 20.37
C LYS A 225 6.55 -9.74 19.66
N ARG A 226 5.53 -8.95 19.36
CA ARG A 226 4.35 -9.35 18.61
C ARG A 226 4.08 -8.37 17.49
N PHE A 227 3.41 -8.86 16.46
CA PHE A 227 2.90 -8.00 15.40
C PHE A 227 1.76 -7.13 15.94
N LYS A 228 1.87 -5.81 15.73
CA LYS A 228 0.85 -4.84 16.14
C LYS A 228 0.53 -3.83 15.05
N ILE A 229 -0.75 -3.64 14.76
CA ILE A 229 -1.25 -2.53 13.96
C ILE A 229 -1.37 -1.31 14.86
N THR A 230 -0.57 -0.28 14.57
CA THR A 230 -0.51 0.95 15.36
C THR A 230 -1.46 2.02 14.85
N LYS A 231 -1.77 2.00 13.55
CA LYS A 231 -2.68 2.96 12.94
C LYS A 231 -3.34 2.40 11.71
N GLU A 232 -4.60 2.77 11.56
CA GLU A 232 -5.40 2.56 10.37
C GLU A 232 -6.02 3.92 9.98
N GLY A 233 -6.04 4.27 8.69
CA GLY A 233 -6.75 5.45 8.19
C GLY A 233 -6.91 5.50 6.67
N SER A 234 -7.73 6.43 6.17
CA SER A 234 -7.85 6.71 4.73
C SER A 234 -6.53 7.28 4.20
N SER A 235 -6.05 6.78 3.07
CA SER A 235 -4.93 7.39 2.33
C SER A 235 -5.42 8.31 1.21
N SER A 236 -6.42 7.86 0.47
CA SER A 236 -7.17 8.58 -0.57
C SER A 236 -8.55 7.89 -0.70
N ALA A 237 -9.43 8.27 -1.64
CA ALA A 237 -10.71 7.55 -1.79
C ALA A 237 -10.47 6.12 -2.25
N GLY A 238 -11.25 5.21 -1.67
CA GLY A 238 -11.15 3.78 -1.94
C GLY A 238 -9.86 3.15 -1.43
N ILE A 239 -8.90 3.91 -0.88
CA ILE A 239 -7.61 3.40 -0.40
C ILE A 239 -7.45 3.63 1.09
N ARG A 240 -7.17 2.54 1.80
CA ARG A 240 -6.86 2.51 3.24
C ARG A 240 -5.38 2.27 3.44
N ARG A 241 -4.89 2.70 4.59
CA ARG A 241 -3.50 2.57 5.01
C ARG A 241 -3.43 2.02 6.41
N VAL A 242 -2.69 0.93 6.56
CA VAL A 242 -2.28 0.36 7.83
C VAL A 242 -0.81 0.68 8.09
N LYS A 243 -0.48 0.99 9.34
CA LYS A 243 0.89 1.02 9.85
C LYS A 243 1.03 -0.02 10.95
N ALA A 244 2.12 -0.77 10.92
CA ALA A 244 2.38 -1.82 11.89
C ALA A 244 3.86 -1.90 12.29
N VAL A 245 4.12 -2.56 13.41
CA VAL A 245 5.44 -2.76 14.01
C VAL A 245 5.54 -4.15 14.63
N LEU A 246 6.76 -4.56 14.99
CA LEU A 246 7.01 -5.68 15.89
C LEU A 246 7.45 -5.10 17.24
N GLN A 247 6.65 -5.27 18.30
CA GLN A 247 6.87 -4.68 19.61
C GLN A 247 6.46 -5.59 20.75
#